data_AF-A0A5D3BB69-F1
#
_entry.id   AF-A0A5D3BB69-F1
#
_cell.length_a   1.000
_cell.length_b   1.000
_cell.length_c   1.000
_cell.angle_alpha   90.00
_cell.angle_beta   90.00
_cell.angle_gamma   90.00
#
_symmetry.space_group_name_H-M   'P 1'
#
loop_
_entity.id
_entity.type
_entity.pdbx_description
1 polymer ?
#
loop_
_entity_poly.entity_id
_entity_poly.type
_entity_poly.pdbx_seq_one_letter_code
_entity_poly.pdbx_strand_id
1 'polypeptide(L)'
;MEIEIESREDLKSILPFLPLLLRSSTLFWPSQVVETLKSMAAGPDHSGVNSGEVLFHSISNIRNSLSLPNQRLASSSQHGYVLFFDKVLRFSCFFFEFTCKY
;
A
#
# COMPACT_ATOMS: atom_id res chain seq x y z
N MET A 1 19.84 -3.30 15.86
CA MET A 1 19.62 -4.67 15.34
C MET A 1 19.22 -4.49 13.89
N GLU A 2 20.22 -4.44 13.01
CA GLU A 2 20.01 -4.42 11.57
C GLU A 2 19.44 -5.78 11.18
N ILE A 3 18.27 -5.77 10.55
CA ILE A 3 17.56 -6.99 10.16
C ILE A 3 17.86 -7.20 8.68
N GLU A 4 18.24 -8.42 8.30
CA GLU A 4 18.47 -8.89 6.94
C GLU A 4 17.21 -8.75 6.05
N ILE A 5 16.89 -7.51 5.67
CA ILE A 5 16.23 -7.21 4.39
C ILE A 5 17.32 -7.10 3.30
N GLU A 6 18.57 -7.43 3.62
CA GLU A 6 19.74 -7.27 2.75
C GLU A 6 19.65 -8.07 1.45
N SER A 7 18.85 -9.14 1.38
CA SER A 7 18.68 -9.91 0.16
C SER A 7 17.46 -9.53 -0.70
N ARG A 8 16.60 -8.61 -0.24
CA ARG A 8 15.41 -8.17 -0.99
C ARG A 8 15.39 -6.66 -1.15
N GLU A 9 16.34 -6.16 -1.92
CA GLU A 9 16.44 -4.75 -2.29
C GLU A 9 15.17 -4.28 -3.03
N ASP A 10 14.55 -5.17 -3.81
CA ASP A 10 13.23 -5.01 -4.42
C ASP A 10 12.16 -4.71 -3.36
N LEU A 11 12.15 -5.47 -2.27
CA LEU A 11 11.23 -5.27 -1.16
C LEU A 11 11.52 -3.97 -0.40
N LYS A 12 12.79 -3.65 -0.15
CA LYS A 12 13.18 -2.35 0.46
C LYS A 12 12.69 -1.17 -0.38
N SER A 13 12.67 -1.31 -1.70
CA SER A 13 12.24 -0.25 -2.60
C SER A 13 10.73 -0.01 -2.57
N ILE A 14 9.91 -1.05 -2.34
CA ILE A 14 8.44 -0.94 -2.36
C ILE A 14 7.82 -0.72 -0.98
N LEU A 15 8.48 -1.16 0.10
CA LEU A 15 8.02 -1.00 1.49
C LEU A 15 7.57 0.44 1.85
N PRO A 16 8.26 1.51 1.42
CA PRO A 16 7.84 2.88 1.69
C PRO A 16 6.44 3.22 1.15
N PHE A 17 6.01 2.50 0.12
CA PHE A 17 4.74 2.70 -0.57
C PHE A 17 3.62 1.86 0.05
N LEU A 18 3.93 0.83 0.83
CA LEU A 18 2.92 -0.08 1.38
C LEU A 18 2.60 0.21 2.85
N PRO A 19 1.31 0.16 3.26
CA PRO A 19 0.92 0.20 4.68
C PRO A 19 1.18 -1.13 5.40
N LEU A 20 2.38 -1.68 5.28
CA LEU A 20 2.83 -2.92 5.92
C LEU A 20 3.54 -2.63 7.24
N LEU A 21 3.38 -3.52 8.22
CA LEU A 21 4.16 -3.52 9.45
C LEU A 21 5.21 -4.63 9.41
N LEU A 22 6.40 -4.32 9.91
CA LEU A 22 7.45 -5.28 10.17
C LEU A 22 7.49 -5.59 11.67
N ARG A 23 7.24 -6.84 12.05
CA ARG A 23 7.38 -7.31 13.43
C ARG A 23 8.18 -8.60 13.44
N SER A 24 9.25 -8.64 14.24
CA SER A 24 10.08 -9.84 14.40
C SER A 24 10.51 -10.46 13.06
N SER A 25 11.02 -9.63 12.14
CA SER A 25 11.44 -10.03 10.79
C SER A 25 10.32 -10.58 9.88
N THR A 26 9.05 -10.41 10.27
CA THR A 26 7.88 -10.82 9.48
C THR A 26 7.12 -9.58 9.03
N LEU A 27 6.86 -9.47 7.72
CA LEU A 27 5.97 -8.47 7.18
C LEU A 27 4.54 -8.96 7.29
N PHE A 28 3.65 -8.10 7.73
CA PHE A 28 2.23 -8.41 7.79
C PHE A 28 1.38 -7.17 7.57
N TRP A 29 0.19 -7.40 7.02
CA TRP A 29 -0.85 -6.40 6.91
C TRP A 29 -1.60 -6.29 8.23
N PRO A 30 -1.67 -5.10 8.84
CA PRO A 30 -2.55 -4.88 10.00
C PRO A 30 -4.01 -5.14 9.61
N SER A 31 -4.82 -5.65 10.53
CA SER A 31 -6.22 -6.00 10.26
C SER A 31 -7.03 -4.86 9.63
N GLN A 32 -6.86 -3.64 10.15
CA GLN A 32 -7.49 -2.43 9.63
C GLN A 32 -7.13 -2.16 8.15
N VAL A 33 -5.89 -2.46 7.76
CA VAL A 33 -5.43 -2.32 6.38
C VAL A 33 -6.05 -3.39 5.51
N VAL A 34 -6.09 -4.63 5.99
CA VAL A 34 -6.74 -5.74 5.28
C VAL A 34 -8.21 -5.46 5.01
N GLU A 35 -8.95 -4.93 5.99
CA GLU A 35 -10.36 -4.57 5.82
C GLU A 35 -10.54 -3.44 4.80
N THR A 36 -9.68 -2.43 4.85
CA THR A 36 -9.71 -1.32 3.88
C THR A 36 -9.38 -1.82 2.47
N LEU A 37 -8.37 -2.68 2.32
CA LEU A 37 -8.00 -3.30 1.05
C LEU A 37 -9.10 -4.23 0.52
N LYS A 38 -9.79 -4.97 1.39
CA LYS A 38 -10.97 -5.78 1.01
C LYS A 38 -12.12 -4.91 0.51
N SER A 39 -12.37 -3.77 1.17
CA SER A 39 -13.36 -2.80 0.70
C SER A 39 -12.97 -2.22 -0.66
N MET A 40 -11.68 -1.85 -0.85
CA MET A 40 -11.13 -1.41 -2.14
C MET A 40 -11.31 -2.45 -3.25
N ALA A 41 -11.12 -3.73 -2.92
CA ALA A 41 -11.31 -4.84 -3.85
C ALA A 41 -12.77 -5.08 -4.24
N ALA A 42 -13.71 -4.83 -3.32
CA ALA A 42 -15.14 -4.91 -3.57
C ALA A 42 -15.64 -3.83 -4.53
N GLY A 43 -14.81 -2.80 -4.79
CA GLY A 43 -15.04 -1.79 -5.82
C GLY A 43 -15.20 -0.38 -5.26
N PRO A 44 -15.36 0.62 -6.15
CA PRO A 44 -15.49 2.03 -5.78
C PRO A 44 -16.75 2.30 -4.96
N ASP A 45 -17.85 1.57 -5.17
CA ASP A 45 -19.10 1.75 -4.43
C ASP A 45 -18.97 1.38 -2.94
N HIS A 46 -18.03 0.49 -2.60
CA HIS A 46 -17.78 0.04 -1.23
C HIS A 46 -16.66 0.83 -0.54
N SER A 47 -15.65 1.26 -1.30
CA SER A 47 -14.45 1.91 -0.76
C SER A 47 -14.39 3.42 -0.95
N GLY A 48 -15.18 3.97 -1.87
CA GLY A 48 -15.08 5.37 -2.31
C GLY A 48 -13.82 5.69 -3.11
N VAL A 49 -12.95 4.71 -3.35
CA VAL A 49 -11.71 4.89 -4.12
C VAL A 49 -12.07 4.73 -5.58
N ASN A 50 -12.07 5.80 -6.35
CA ASN A 50 -12.46 5.80 -7.78
C ASN A 50 -11.35 6.31 -8.72
N SER A 51 -10.21 6.76 -8.18
CA SER A 51 -9.05 7.23 -8.92
C SER A 51 -7.76 6.92 -8.17
N GLY A 52 -6.62 6.92 -8.87
CA GLY A 52 -5.33 6.74 -8.22
C GLY A 52 -4.95 7.86 -7.25
N GLU A 53 -5.53 9.06 -7.40
CA GLU A 53 -5.37 10.16 -6.43
C GLU A 53 -6.07 9.81 -5.10
N VAL A 54 -7.32 9.34 -5.17
CA VAL A 54 -8.05 8.90 -3.97
C VAL A 54 -7.36 7.71 -3.31
N LEU A 55 -6.80 6.80 -4.11
CA LEU A 55 -5.99 5.69 -3.60
C LEU A 55 -4.75 6.20 -2.82
N PHE A 56 -4.01 7.16 -3.37
CA PHE A 56 -2.85 7.76 -2.70
C PHE A 56 -3.23 8.39 -1.36
N HIS A 57 -4.34 9.12 -1.31
CA HIS A 57 -4.85 9.70 -0.06
C HIS A 57 -5.26 8.64 0.94
N SER A 58 -5.99 7.60 0.53
CA SER A 58 -6.40 6.50 1.41
C SER A 58 -5.18 5.77 1.99
N ILE A 59 -4.20 5.42 1.16
CA ILE A 59 -2.96 4.77 1.63
C ILE A 59 -2.18 5.69 2.57
N SER A 60 -2.07 6.99 2.24
CA SER A 60 -1.38 7.97 3.11
C SER A 60 -2.07 8.08 4.47
N ASN A 61 -3.41 8.11 4.50
CA ASN A 61 -4.20 8.16 5.73
C ASN A 61 -4.02 6.90 6.58
N ILE A 62 -4.03 5.72 5.95
CA ILE A 62 -3.76 4.44 6.64
C ILE A 62 -2.35 4.45 7.24
N ARG A 63 -1.34 4.89 6.49
CA ARG A 63 0.05 4.97 6.98
C ARG A 63 0.18 5.92 8.17
N ASN A 64 -0.51 7.06 8.13
CA ASN A 64 -0.58 8.00 9.25
C ASN A 64 -1.26 7.37 10.48
N SER A 65 -2.36 6.63 10.28
CA SER A 65 -3.08 5.94 11.36
C SER A 65 -2.22 4.88 12.05
N LEU A 66 -1.34 4.22 11.31
CA LEU A 66 -0.45 3.18 11.83
C LEU A 66 0.81 3.74 12.50
N SER A 67 0.98 5.06 12.54
CA SER A 67 2.21 5.73 13.00
C SER A 67 3.47 5.15 12.34
N LEU A 68 3.35 4.69 11.09
CA LEU A 68 4.47 4.13 10.35
C LEU A 68 5.54 5.21 10.20
N PRO A 69 6.83 4.91 10.47
CA PRO A 69 7.88 5.93 10.51
C PRO A 69 8.00 6.64 9.16
N ASN A 70 7.51 7.88 9.17
CA ASN A 70 7.95 9.13 8.54
C ASN A 70 8.71 9.12 7.20
N GLN A 71 8.61 8.08 6.38
CA GLN A 71 8.97 8.18 4.98
C GLN A 71 7.79 8.85 4.27
N ARG A 72 7.73 10.19 4.42
CA ARG A 72 6.88 11.04 3.61
C ARG A 72 7.05 10.59 2.17
N LEU A 73 5.96 10.13 1.55
CA LEU A 73 5.99 9.83 0.13
C LEU A 73 6.43 11.12 -0.57
N ALA A 74 7.30 10.98 -1.56
CA ALA A 74 7.66 12.11 -2.38
C ALA A 74 6.38 12.69 -2.98
N SER A 75 6.32 14.00 -3.21
CA SER A 75 5.19 14.63 -3.90
C SER A 75 4.96 14.00 -5.29
N SER A 76 6.01 13.48 -5.92
CA SER A 76 5.94 12.72 -7.17
C SER A 76 5.28 11.34 -7.02
N SER A 77 5.21 10.76 -5.82
CA SER A 77 4.60 9.45 -5.59
C SER A 77 3.11 9.45 -5.92
N GLN A 78 2.39 10.55 -5.68
CA GLN A 78 0.99 10.71 -6.09
C GLN A 78 0.82 10.43 -7.58
N HIS A 79 1.70 10.97 -8.43
CA HIS A 79 1.67 10.73 -9.87
C HIS A 79 1.92 9.26 -10.20
N GLY A 80 2.79 8.59 -9.45
CA GLY A 80 3.02 7.15 -9.57
C GLY A 80 1.76 6.33 -9.27
N TYR A 81 1.04 6.66 -8.21
CA TYR A 81 -0.24 6.02 -7.86
C TYR A 81 -1.32 6.27 -8.90
N VAL A 82 -1.44 7.50 -9.41
CA VAL A 82 -2.36 7.86 -10.50
C VAL A 82 -2.06 7.03 -11.75
N LEU A 83 -0.80 7.01 -12.21
CA LEU A 83 -0.43 6.24 -13.39
C LEU A 83 -0.65 4.74 -13.19
N PHE A 84 -0.25 4.21 -12.04
CA PHE A 84 -0.35 2.78 -11.77
C PHE A 84 -1.80 2.31 -11.69
N PHE A 85 -2.66 3.06 -10.98
CA PHE A 85 -4.07 2.72 -10.85
C PHE A 85 -4.85 2.99 -12.14
N ASP A 86 -4.66 4.14 -12.77
CA ASP A 86 -5.48 4.52 -13.92
C ASP A 86 -5.02 3.81 -15.21
N LYS A 87 -3.75 3.40 -15.31
CA LYS A 87 -3.17 2.84 -16.54
C LYS A 87 -2.78 1.36 -16.44
N VAL A 88 -2.44 0.84 -15.25
CA VAL A 88 -1.84 -0.50 -15.10
C VAL A 88 -2.77 -1.48 -14.38
N LEU A 89 -3.43 -1.06 -13.30
CA LEU A 89 -4.28 -1.93 -12.48
C LEU A 89 -5.73 -1.45 -12.39
N ARG A 90 -6.67 -2.24 -12.93
CA ARG A 90 -8.08 -2.15 -12.53
C ARG A 90 -8.26 -2.68 -11.09
N PHE A 91 -9.27 -2.16 -10.39
CA PHE A 91 -9.66 -2.54 -9.01
C PHE A 91 -9.48 -4.00 -8.63
N SER A 92 -9.94 -4.92 -9.49
CA SER A 92 -9.87 -6.36 -9.23
C SER A 92 -8.44 -6.91 -9.21
N CYS A 93 -7.51 -6.28 -9.94
CA CYS A 93 -6.11 -6.70 -10.01
C CYS A 93 -5.28 -6.09 -8.87
N PHE A 94 -5.68 -4.92 -8.36
CA PHE A 94 -5.00 -4.24 -7.24
C PHE A 94 -5.00 -5.08 -5.96
N PHE A 95 -6.10 -5.78 -5.68
CA PHE A 95 -6.16 -6.68 -4.53
C PHE A 95 -5.21 -7.87 -4.71
N PHE A 96 -5.28 -8.55 -5.86
CA PHE A 96 -4.49 -9.77 -6.08
C PHE A 96 -2.99 -9.52 -6.02
N GLU A 97 -2.50 -8.43 -6.63
CA GLU A 97 -1.07 -8.17 -6.72
C GLU A 97 -0.46 -7.73 -5.37
N PHE A 98 -1.24 -7.03 -4.52
CA PHE A 98 -0.73 -6.48 -3.25
C PHE A 98 -1.12 -7.28 -2.00
N THR A 99 -2.24 -8.02 -1.98
CA THR A 99 -2.68 -8.77 -0.78
C THR A 99 -2.36 -10.26 -0.82
N CYS A 100 -2.17 -10.88 -1.99
CA CYS A 100 -1.87 -12.31 -2.08
C CYS A 100 -0.38 -12.64 -2.11
N LYS A 101 0.51 -11.65 -2.21
CA LYS A 101 1.95 -11.87 -2.40
C LYS A 101 2.78 -11.86 -1.10
N TYR A 102 2.17 -11.50 0.04
CA TYR A 102 2.84 -11.41 1.35
C TYR A 102 1.96 -11.94 2.47
#